data_AF-A0AA86P9P4-F1
#
_entry.id   AF-A0AA86P9P4-F1
#
_cell.length_a   1.000
_cell.length_b   1.000
_cell.length_c   1.000
_cell.angle_alpha   90.00
_cell.angle_beta   90.00
_cell.angle_gamma   90.00
#
_symmetry.space_group_name_H-M   'P 1'
#
loop_
_entity.id
_entity.type
_entity.pdbx_description
1 polymer ?
#
loop_
_entity_poly.entity_id
_entity_poly.type
_entity_poly.pdbx_seq_one_letter_code
_entity_poly.pdbx_strand_id
1 'polypeptide(L)'
;MDAKQTWIQNCKYNLFTIQTANKQTSIQSWQTGILHEKCIVMPCAPPHIMWKQSFGLKLKQYLQQEHGMEPKSDRQVYKQIHQIFTKYGIWIKVGTLCGATEKNVHDYFHNTWSKQFCDSYDQYKEQLALQMQKLVDANLSKSAAINTVIDQFQEQHPHENFHIISLRQVLWRIYDKACRIQVSGPDTQTEIQRQAESLSKLNSIYSPEQIQLPVFSEIDIADIVAHLKDMVM
;
A
#
# COMPACT_ATOMS: atom_id res chain seq x y z
N MET A 1 -18.05 17.95 -14.51
CA MET A 1 -16.65 17.57 -14.80
C MET A 1 -16.16 16.76 -13.61
N ASP A 2 -15.87 15.49 -13.88
CA ASP A 2 -15.86 14.42 -12.88
C ASP A 2 -14.49 14.29 -12.20
N ALA A 3 -14.45 14.44 -10.88
CA ALA A 3 -13.23 14.38 -10.06
C ALA A 3 -12.49 13.03 -10.18
N LYS A 4 -13.17 12.00 -10.69
CA LYS A 4 -12.63 10.66 -10.97
C LYS A 4 -11.70 10.62 -12.19
N GLN A 5 -11.92 11.46 -13.21
CA GLN A 5 -11.06 11.50 -14.40
C GLN A 5 -9.74 12.25 -14.14
N THR A 6 -9.74 13.26 -13.28
CA THR A 6 -8.52 14.02 -12.92
C THR A 6 -7.52 13.16 -12.14
N TRP A 7 -7.99 12.19 -11.36
CA TRP A 7 -7.12 11.30 -10.59
C TRP A 7 -6.40 10.25 -11.46
N ILE A 8 -7.10 9.69 -12.45
CA ILE A 8 -6.52 8.68 -13.38
C ILE A 8 -5.48 9.32 -14.31
N GLN A 9 -5.67 10.58 -14.73
CA GLN A 9 -4.68 11.34 -15.50
C GLN A 9 -3.40 11.62 -14.71
N ASN A 10 -3.52 12.01 -13.42
CA ASN A 10 -2.35 12.30 -12.58
C ASN A 10 -1.52 11.05 -12.22
N CYS A 11 -2.12 9.86 -12.17
CA CYS A 11 -1.36 8.62 -11.95
C CYS A 11 -0.55 8.17 -13.18
N LYS A 12 -0.95 8.53 -14.40
CA LYS A 12 -0.19 8.22 -15.62
C LYS A 12 0.99 9.16 -15.84
N TYR A 13 0.89 10.41 -15.41
CA TYR A 13 1.98 11.39 -15.59
C TYR A 13 3.18 11.18 -14.67
N ASN A 14 3.02 10.51 -13.52
CA ASN A 14 4.12 10.31 -12.55
C ASN A 14 4.94 9.02 -12.78
N LEU A 15 4.46 8.11 -13.62
CA LEU A 15 5.18 6.87 -13.97
C LEU A 15 6.09 7.03 -15.21
N PHE A 16 5.95 8.12 -15.98
CA PHE A 16 6.74 8.34 -17.19
C PHE A 16 8.02 9.15 -16.96
N THR A 17 8.15 9.86 -15.83
CA THR A 17 9.28 10.78 -15.58
C THR A 17 10.50 10.11 -14.92
N ILE A 18 10.42 8.82 -14.57
CA ILE A 18 11.51 8.12 -13.86
C ILE A 18 12.35 7.21 -14.81
N GLN A 19 11.96 7.07 -16.08
CA GLN A 19 12.61 6.11 -17.01
C GLN A 19 13.50 6.69 -18.12
N THR A 20 13.85 7.99 -18.10
CA THR A 20 14.71 8.59 -19.15
C THR A 20 15.90 9.41 -18.62
N ALA A 21 16.53 8.98 -17.53
CA ALA A 21 17.74 9.63 -17.00
C ALA A 21 19.00 8.74 -17.04
N ASN A 22 19.04 7.74 -17.92
CA ASN A 22 20.24 6.90 -18.10
C ASN A 22 20.39 6.46 -19.56
N LYS A 23 20.89 7.37 -20.42
CA LYS A 23 21.56 7.06 -21.69
C LYS A 23 22.03 8.34 -22.36
N GLN A 24 23.27 8.74 -22.08
CA GLN A 24 24.19 9.37 -23.04
C GLN A 24 25.45 9.86 -22.30
N THR A 25 26.36 8.94 -22.02
CA THR A 25 27.78 9.28 -21.86
C THR A 25 28.45 9.01 -23.19
N SER A 26 28.55 10.08 -23.98
CA SER A 26 29.30 10.15 -25.23
C SER A 26 30.78 9.92 -24.95
N ILE A 27 31.35 8.98 -25.69
CA ILE A 27 32.79 8.73 -25.80
C ILE A 27 33.36 9.82 -26.71
N GLN A 28 34.08 10.81 -26.15
CA GLN A 28 34.97 11.66 -26.94
C GLN A 28 36.28 12.00 -26.20
N SER A 29 37.35 11.86 -26.98
CA SER A 29 38.70 12.44 -26.89
C SER A 29 39.57 12.11 -25.68
N TRP A 30 40.51 11.20 -25.92
CA TRP A 30 41.84 11.19 -25.30
C TRP A 30 42.63 12.39 -25.82
N GLN A 31 42.76 13.45 -25.02
CA GLN A 31 43.82 14.44 -25.20
C GLN A 31 44.45 14.76 -23.84
N THR A 32 45.77 14.61 -23.84
CA THR A 32 46.75 14.85 -22.80
C THR A 32 46.49 16.14 -22.02
N GLY A 33 46.25 16.03 -20.72
CA GLY A 33 46.12 17.18 -19.83
C GLY A 33 46.09 16.76 -18.37
N ILE A 34 47.22 16.95 -17.69
CA ILE A 34 47.40 17.18 -16.25
C ILE A 34 46.44 16.41 -15.34
N LEU A 35 46.96 15.36 -14.68
CA LEU A 35 46.32 14.64 -13.57
C LEU A 35 46.08 15.60 -12.38
N HIS A 36 45.05 16.44 -12.48
CA HIS A 36 44.37 16.94 -11.29
C HIS A 36 43.53 15.78 -10.77
N GLU A 37 44.02 15.12 -9.72
CA GLU A 37 43.23 14.27 -8.85
C GLU A 37 42.02 15.07 -8.37
N LYS A 38 40.91 14.99 -9.12
CA LYS A 38 39.62 15.41 -8.62
C LYS A 38 39.30 14.43 -7.50
N CYS A 39 39.56 14.84 -6.26
CA CYS A 39 38.92 14.28 -5.08
C CYS A 39 37.42 14.27 -5.37
N ILE A 40 36.90 13.11 -5.77
CA ILE A 40 35.47 12.85 -5.79
C ILE A 40 35.08 12.87 -4.32
N VAL A 41 34.69 14.05 -3.83
CA VAL A 41 34.07 14.20 -2.54
C VAL A 41 32.78 13.39 -2.64
N MET A 42 32.81 12.15 -2.16
CA MET A 42 31.59 11.35 -2.05
C MET A 42 30.62 12.20 -1.23
N PRO A 43 29.41 12.47 -1.73
CA PRO A 43 28.42 13.22 -0.96
C PRO A 43 28.21 12.46 0.34
N CYS A 44 28.73 13.03 1.43
CA CYS A 44 28.56 12.49 2.77
C CYS A 44 27.06 12.38 2.98
N ALA A 45 26.53 11.15 2.99
CA ALA A 45 25.12 10.93 3.25
C ALA A 45 24.77 11.66 4.56
N PRO A 46 23.63 12.36 4.63
CA PRO A 46 23.27 13.14 5.81
C PRO A 46 23.47 12.29 7.07
N PRO A 47 24.19 12.80 8.09
CA PRO A 47 24.59 12.01 9.27
C PRO A 47 23.40 11.34 9.98
N HIS A 48 22.19 11.81 9.72
CA HIS A 48 20.94 11.33 10.29
C HIS A 48 20.46 9.94 9.83
N ILE A 49 21.07 9.32 8.79
CA ILE A 49 20.63 8.01 8.25
C ILE A 49 21.58 6.85 8.61
N MET A 50 22.84 7.14 8.95
CA MET A 50 23.89 6.13 9.15
C MET A 50 23.58 5.12 10.26
N TRP A 51 22.90 5.54 11.34
CA TRP A 51 22.64 4.65 12.47
C TRP A 51 21.68 3.50 12.15
N LYS A 52 20.81 3.64 11.14
CA LYS A 52 19.86 2.58 10.73
C LYS A 52 20.56 1.34 10.19
N GLN A 53 21.72 1.51 9.55
CA GLN A 53 22.53 0.42 9.00
C GLN A 53 23.22 -0.40 10.08
N SER A 54 23.58 0.22 11.20
CA SER A 54 24.21 -0.45 12.35
C SER A 54 23.21 -0.83 13.45
N PHE A 55 21.91 -0.62 13.23
CA PHE A 55 20.88 -0.78 14.25
C PHE A 55 20.83 -2.19 14.87
N GLY A 56 20.87 -3.24 14.03
CA GLY A 56 20.90 -4.63 14.52
C GLY A 56 22.13 -4.92 15.38
N LEU A 57 23.30 -4.37 15.00
CA LEU A 57 24.52 -4.48 15.78
C LEU A 57 24.41 -3.76 17.13
N LYS A 58 23.78 -2.57 17.17
CA LYS A 58 23.56 -1.82 18.42
C LYS A 58 22.59 -2.53 19.35
N LEU A 59 21.56 -3.19 18.82
CA LEU A 59 20.68 -4.04 19.63
C LEU A 59 21.42 -5.25 20.21
N LYS A 60 22.28 -5.90 19.41
CA LYS A 60 23.14 -6.98 19.90
C LYS A 60 24.09 -6.50 21.00
N GLN A 61 24.71 -5.35 20.83
CA GLN A 61 25.57 -4.72 21.85
C GLN A 61 24.78 -4.46 23.14
N TYR A 62 23.57 -3.91 23.03
CA TYR A 62 22.68 -3.69 24.16
C TYR A 62 22.38 -4.99 24.91
N LEU A 63 21.98 -6.05 24.21
CA LEU A 63 21.66 -7.35 24.80
C LEU A 63 22.86 -7.98 25.52
N GLN A 64 24.07 -7.82 24.97
CA GLN A 64 25.29 -8.31 25.59
C GLN A 64 25.63 -7.52 26.87
N GLN A 65 25.58 -6.19 26.81
CA GLN A 65 25.95 -5.33 27.95
C GLN A 65 24.96 -5.42 29.12
N GLU A 66 23.66 -5.50 28.83
CA GLU A 66 22.61 -5.36 29.84
C GLU A 66 22.05 -6.69 30.33
N HIS A 67 22.18 -7.74 29.53
CA HIS A 67 21.60 -9.06 29.81
C HIS A 67 22.57 -10.22 29.64
N GLY A 68 23.83 -9.97 29.27
CA GLY A 68 24.82 -11.03 29.01
C GLY A 68 24.41 -11.97 27.88
N MET A 69 23.51 -11.55 27.00
CA MET A 69 23.02 -12.36 25.88
C MET A 69 23.88 -12.13 24.64
N GLU A 70 24.29 -13.22 23.98
CA GLU A 70 25.13 -13.15 22.78
C GLU A 70 24.42 -13.72 21.54
N PRO A 71 23.42 -12.99 20.98
CA PRO A 71 22.72 -13.45 19.79
C PRO A 71 23.68 -13.56 18.61
N LYS A 72 23.58 -14.69 17.89
CA LYS A 72 24.40 -15.01 16.71
C LYS A 72 23.80 -14.45 15.41
N SER A 73 22.52 -14.08 15.42
CA SER A 73 21.83 -13.52 14.24
C SER A 73 20.80 -12.47 14.64
N ASP A 74 20.41 -11.62 13.68
CA ASP A 74 19.38 -10.61 13.87
C ASP A 74 18.02 -11.20 14.25
N ARG A 75 17.70 -12.41 13.74
CA ARG A 75 16.49 -13.13 14.15
C ARG A 75 16.53 -13.53 15.63
N GLN A 76 17.70 -13.88 16.16
CA GLN A 76 17.86 -14.13 17.60
C GLN A 76 17.77 -12.84 18.41
N VAL A 77 18.37 -11.74 17.93
CA VAL A 77 18.20 -10.40 18.52
C VAL A 77 16.71 -10.07 18.63
N TYR A 78 15.95 -10.20 17.54
CA TYR A 78 14.51 -9.94 17.50
C TYR A 78 13.74 -10.77 18.53
N LYS A 79 13.97 -12.09 18.60
CA LYS A 79 13.32 -12.97 19.59
C LYS A 79 13.65 -12.58 21.03
N GLN A 80 14.92 -12.27 21.32
CA GLN A 80 15.37 -11.90 22.67
C GLN A 80 14.80 -10.54 23.10
N ILE A 81 14.79 -9.55 22.21
CA ILE A 81 14.16 -8.24 22.46
C ILE A 81 12.68 -8.42 22.83
N HIS A 82 11.94 -9.30 22.12
CA HIS A 82 10.55 -9.59 22.43
C HIS A 82 10.35 -10.23 23.81
N GLN A 83 11.29 -11.05 24.29
CA GLN A 83 11.22 -11.67 25.62
C GLN A 83 11.46 -10.68 26.76
N ILE A 84 12.29 -9.66 26.53
CA ILE A 84 12.62 -8.63 27.53
C ILE A 84 11.81 -7.34 27.37
N PHE A 85 10.89 -7.29 26.41
CA PHE A 85 10.18 -6.09 25.96
C PHE A 85 9.40 -5.37 27.07
N THR A 86 9.13 -6.05 28.18
CA THR A 86 8.50 -5.49 29.39
C THR A 86 9.38 -4.48 30.14
N LYS A 87 10.67 -4.39 29.83
CA LYS A 87 11.60 -3.46 30.49
C LYS A 87 11.52 -2.07 29.86
N TYR A 88 11.06 -1.09 30.63
CA TYR A 88 11.11 0.32 30.25
C TYR A 88 12.56 0.78 29.98
N GLY A 89 12.73 1.66 28.98
CA GLY A 89 14.00 2.34 28.73
C GLY A 89 14.98 1.63 27.78
N ILE A 90 14.63 0.49 27.17
CA ILE A 90 15.44 -0.15 26.11
C ILE A 90 15.79 0.87 25.02
N TRP A 91 14.78 1.61 24.54
CA TRP A 91 14.92 2.55 23.43
C TRP A 91 15.77 3.77 23.76
N ILE A 92 15.82 4.20 25.02
CA ILE A 92 16.71 5.26 25.47
C ILE A 92 18.16 4.80 25.33
N LYS A 93 18.48 3.61 25.85
CA LYS A 93 19.83 3.04 25.81
C LYS A 93 20.29 2.75 24.39
N VAL A 94 19.44 2.12 23.57
CA VAL A 94 19.73 1.86 22.15
C VAL A 94 19.82 3.17 21.37
N GLY A 95 19.00 4.18 21.70
CA GLY A 95 19.10 5.56 21.20
C GLY A 95 20.49 6.15 21.39
N THR A 96 21.00 6.12 22.63
CA THR A 96 22.36 6.56 22.96
C THR A 96 23.42 5.81 22.17
N LEU A 97 23.31 4.47 22.04
CA LEU A 97 24.25 3.65 21.26
C LEU A 97 24.23 3.96 19.75
N CYS A 98 23.07 4.39 19.24
CA CYS A 98 22.86 4.75 17.83
C CYS A 98 23.20 6.23 17.54
N GLY A 99 23.35 7.07 18.55
CA GLY A 99 23.38 8.53 18.36
C GLY A 99 22.05 9.07 17.81
N ALA A 100 20.93 8.48 18.23
CA ALA A 100 19.58 8.83 17.79
C ALA A 100 18.65 9.03 18.99
N THR A 101 17.55 9.76 18.79
CA THR A 101 16.54 9.93 19.83
C THR A 101 15.81 8.61 20.10
N GLU A 102 15.35 8.43 21.35
CA GLU A 102 14.53 7.29 21.77
C GLU A 102 13.37 7.02 20.79
N LYS A 103 12.62 8.07 20.47
CA LYS A 103 11.48 8.01 19.54
C LYS A 103 11.88 7.47 18.17
N ASN A 104 12.97 7.96 17.59
CA ASN A 104 13.40 7.53 16.26
C ASN A 104 13.78 6.04 16.24
N VAL A 105 14.46 5.57 17.29
CA VAL A 105 14.86 4.17 17.44
C VAL A 105 13.66 3.27 17.68
N HIS A 106 12.76 3.65 18.59
CA HIS A 106 11.50 2.97 18.83
C HIS A 106 10.67 2.83 17.54
N ASP A 107 10.45 3.94 16.84
CA ASP A 107 9.64 3.98 15.64
C ASP A 107 10.29 3.16 14.51
N TYR A 108 11.61 3.24 14.37
CA TYR A 108 12.32 2.42 13.38
C TYR A 108 12.25 0.92 13.69
N PHE A 109 12.38 0.54 14.97
CA PHE A 109 12.23 -0.85 15.40
C PHE A 109 10.86 -1.39 15.00
N HIS A 110 9.78 -0.73 15.41
CA HIS A 110 8.42 -1.22 15.21
C HIS A 110 7.90 -1.09 13.77
N ASN A 111 8.33 -0.07 13.04
CA ASN A 111 7.81 0.21 11.71
C ASN A 111 8.64 -0.39 10.57
N THR A 112 9.91 -0.70 10.82
CA THR A 112 10.83 -1.16 9.77
C THR A 112 11.58 -2.41 10.18
N TRP A 113 12.40 -2.36 11.24
CA TRP A 113 13.36 -3.43 11.54
C TRP A 113 12.71 -4.71 12.09
N SER A 114 11.59 -4.64 12.80
CA SER A 114 10.88 -5.84 13.27
C SER A 114 10.19 -6.61 12.13
N LYS A 115 9.69 -5.87 11.13
CA LYS A 115 8.83 -6.43 10.07
C LYS A 115 9.56 -7.39 9.13
N GLN A 116 10.88 -7.24 8.96
CA GLN A 116 11.69 -8.17 8.17
C GLN A 116 11.75 -9.60 8.75
N PHE A 117 11.33 -9.81 10.00
CA PHE A 117 11.27 -11.14 10.62
C PHE A 117 9.85 -11.73 10.65
N CYS A 118 8.88 -11.00 10.10
CA CYS A 118 7.48 -11.39 10.06
C CYS A 118 7.05 -11.70 8.63
N ASP A 119 6.07 -12.59 8.51
CA ASP A 119 5.47 -12.94 7.23
C ASP A 119 4.47 -11.86 6.78
N SER A 120 4.31 -11.72 5.47
CA SER A 120 3.38 -10.75 4.88
C SER A 120 1.95 -11.30 4.89
N TYR A 121 1.02 -10.51 5.40
CA TYR A 121 -0.42 -10.84 5.34
C TYR A 121 -1.08 -10.43 4.00
N ASP A 122 -0.31 -9.92 3.03
CA ASP A 122 -0.88 -9.33 1.80
C ASP A 122 -1.72 -10.31 1.00
N GLN A 123 -1.32 -11.59 0.93
CA GLN A 123 -2.05 -12.66 0.25
C GLN A 123 -3.39 -13.02 0.93
N TYR A 124 -3.57 -12.64 2.20
CA TYR A 124 -4.75 -12.97 3.00
C TYR A 124 -5.74 -11.81 3.16
N LYS A 125 -5.50 -10.67 2.49
CA LYS A 125 -6.34 -9.47 2.65
C LYS A 125 -7.83 -9.72 2.36
N GLU A 126 -8.13 -10.55 1.37
CA GLU A 126 -9.52 -10.89 1.04
C GLU A 126 -10.17 -11.75 2.13
N GLN A 127 -9.48 -12.77 2.63
CA GLN A 127 -9.92 -13.59 3.76
C GLN A 127 -10.19 -12.74 5.00
N LEU A 128 -9.27 -11.84 5.35
CA LEU A 128 -9.42 -10.92 6.49
C LEU A 128 -10.63 -9.99 6.30
N ALA A 129 -10.88 -9.50 5.08
CA ALA A 129 -12.03 -8.67 4.77
C ALA A 129 -13.36 -9.43 4.92
N LEU A 130 -13.42 -10.68 4.43
CA LEU A 130 -14.60 -11.53 4.55
C LEU A 130 -14.91 -11.89 6.01
N GLN A 131 -13.89 -12.26 6.78
CA GLN A 131 -14.06 -12.54 8.22
C GLN A 131 -14.53 -11.29 8.97
N MET A 132 -13.92 -10.13 8.70
CA MET A 132 -14.32 -8.88 9.33
C MET A 132 -15.76 -8.49 8.98
N GLN A 133 -16.17 -8.64 7.72
CA GLN A 133 -17.54 -8.33 7.30
C GLN A 133 -18.56 -9.15 8.08
N LYS A 134 -18.33 -10.46 8.26
CA LYS A 134 -19.23 -11.32 9.06
C LYS A 134 -19.40 -10.84 10.50
N LEU A 135 -18.32 -10.37 11.12
CA LEU A 135 -18.37 -9.88 12.51
C LEU A 135 -19.04 -8.50 12.60
N VAL A 136 -18.86 -7.66 11.59
CA VAL A 136 -19.54 -6.37 11.46
C VAL A 136 -21.04 -6.56 11.23
N ASP A 137 -21.43 -7.55 10.41
CA ASP A 137 -22.84 -7.93 10.20
C ASP A 137 -23.49 -8.49 11.48
N ALA A 138 -22.69 -9.15 12.33
CA ALA A 138 -23.10 -9.60 13.65
C ALA A 138 -23.09 -8.49 14.73
N ASN A 139 -22.87 -7.23 14.35
CA ASN A 139 -22.83 -6.06 15.25
C ASN A 139 -21.78 -6.16 16.37
N LEU A 140 -20.66 -6.85 16.15
CA LEU A 140 -19.57 -6.86 17.12
C LEU A 140 -18.90 -5.48 17.19
N SER A 141 -18.52 -5.08 18.41
CA SER A 141 -17.69 -3.88 18.58
C SER A 141 -16.35 -4.04 17.83
N LYS A 142 -15.80 -2.92 17.34
CA LYS A 142 -14.51 -2.88 16.65
C LYS A 142 -13.40 -3.65 17.36
N SER A 143 -13.26 -3.44 18.67
CA SER A 143 -12.22 -4.10 19.46
C SER A 143 -12.41 -5.62 19.49
N ALA A 144 -13.65 -6.07 19.77
CA ALA A 144 -13.99 -7.48 19.79
C ALA A 144 -13.78 -8.14 18.42
N ALA A 145 -14.29 -7.53 17.35
CA ALA A 145 -14.15 -8.04 15.99
C ALA A 145 -12.68 -8.18 15.57
N ILE A 146 -11.84 -7.17 15.85
CA ILE A 146 -10.41 -7.24 15.54
C ILE A 146 -9.71 -8.36 16.30
N ASN A 147 -9.97 -8.51 17.61
CA ASN A 147 -9.34 -9.57 18.39
C ASN A 147 -9.78 -10.95 17.91
N THR A 148 -11.08 -11.14 17.66
CA THR A 148 -11.61 -12.40 17.11
C THR A 148 -10.99 -12.75 15.76
N VAL A 149 -10.82 -11.78 14.84
CA VAL A 149 -10.15 -12.06 13.55
C VAL A 149 -8.69 -12.40 13.76
N ILE A 150 -7.97 -11.73 14.66
CA ILE A 150 -6.57 -12.06 14.95
C ILE A 150 -6.46 -13.50 15.47
N ASP A 151 -7.28 -13.87 16.46
CA ASP A 151 -7.23 -15.19 17.07
C ASP A 151 -7.52 -16.29 16.03
N GLN A 152 -8.62 -16.15 15.27
CA GLN A 152 -8.98 -17.08 14.19
C GLN A 152 -7.91 -17.16 13.10
N PHE A 153 -7.29 -16.04 12.76
CA PHE A 153 -6.27 -15.97 11.72
C PHE A 153 -4.97 -16.66 12.16
N GLN A 154 -4.59 -16.53 13.43
CA GLN A 154 -3.43 -17.24 13.98
C GLN A 154 -3.68 -18.74 14.13
N GLU A 155 -4.90 -19.16 14.46
CA GLU A 155 -5.29 -20.57 14.49
C GLU A 155 -5.26 -21.22 13.10
N GLN A 156 -5.65 -20.47 12.06
CA GLN A 156 -5.67 -20.94 10.67
C GLN A 156 -4.28 -21.01 10.04
N HIS A 157 -3.34 -20.20 10.51
CA HIS A 157 -2.00 -20.06 9.95
C HIS A 157 -0.91 -20.26 11.03
N PRO A 158 -0.86 -21.42 11.71
CA PRO A 158 -0.01 -21.63 12.89
C PRO A 158 1.49 -21.64 12.57
N HIS A 159 1.86 -21.76 11.29
CA HIS A 159 3.24 -21.78 10.82
C HIS A 159 3.75 -20.41 10.37
N GLU A 160 2.88 -19.41 10.26
CA GLU A 160 3.25 -18.06 9.87
C GLU A 160 3.41 -17.15 11.09
N ASN A 161 4.38 -16.24 11.02
CA ASN A 161 4.69 -15.28 12.06
C ASN A 161 4.31 -13.87 11.63
N PHE A 162 3.03 -13.50 11.78
CA PHE A 162 2.56 -12.17 11.42
C PHE A 162 2.95 -11.09 12.43
N HIS A 163 3.24 -9.88 11.92
CA HIS A 163 3.43 -8.71 12.77
C HIS A 163 2.08 -8.20 13.31
N ILE A 164 1.73 -8.54 14.55
CA ILE A 164 0.42 -8.27 15.18
C ILE A 164 0.01 -6.80 15.13
N ILE A 165 0.93 -5.86 15.37
CA ILE A 165 0.61 -4.42 15.31
C ILE A 165 0.17 -4.03 13.89
N SER A 166 0.84 -4.54 12.87
CA SER A 166 0.49 -4.25 11.47
C SER A 166 -0.81 -4.93 11.06
N LEU A 167 -1.02 -6.17 11.49
CA LEU A 167 -2.28 -6.88 11.27
C LEU A 167 -3.46 -6.10 11.90
N ARG A 168 -3.32 -5.68 13.16
CA ARG A 168 -4.31 -4.86 13.87
C ARG A 168 -4.62 -3.55 13.13
N GLN A 169 -3.60 -2.85 12.63
CA GLN A 169 -3.77 -1.62 11.86
C GLN A 169 -4.55 -1.85 10.55
N VAL A 170 -4.31 -2.96 9.86
CA VAL A 170 -5.06 -3.30 8.66
C VAL A 170 -6.48 -3.68 8.97
N LEU A 171 -6.71 -4.51 9.99
CA LEU A 171 -8.05 -4.90 10.44
C LEU A 171 -8.88 -3.69 10.88
N TRP A 172 -8.26 -2.70 11.52
CA TRP A 172 -8.93 -1.45 11.86
C TRP A 172 -9.46 -0.70 10.62
N ARG A 173 -8.66 -0.62 9.55
CA ARG A 173 -9.08 0.01 8.29
C ARG A 173 -10.15 -0.81 7.57
N ILE A 174 -10.03 -2.14 7.59
CA ILE A 174 -11.01 -3.05 7.01
C ILE A 174 -12.36 -2.90 7.73
N TYR A 175 -12.36 -2.87 9.06
CA TYR A 175 -13.57 -2.65 9.86
C TYR A 175 -14.26 -1.33 9.49
N ASP A 176 -13.50 -0.23 9.44
CA ASP A 176 -14.06 1.08 9.08
C ASP A 176 -14.66 1.10 7.67
N LYS A 177 -14.03 0.38 6.73
CA LYS A 177 -14.57 0.21 5.37
C LYS A 177 -15.86 -0.60 5.38
N ALA A 178 -15.92 -1.70 6.14
CA ALA A 178 -17.10 -2.56 6.26
C ALA A 178 -18.30 -1.80 6.86
N CYS A 179 -18.10 -1.02 7.94
CA CYS A 179 -19.16 -0.22 8.52
C CYS A 179 -19.70 0.85 7.57
N ARG A 180 -18.84 1.47 6.75
CA ARG A 180 -19.30 2.44 5.74
C ARG A 180 -20.22 1.80 4.72
N ILE A 181 -19.96 0.55 4.33
CA ILE A 181 -20.82 -0.17 3.38
C ILE A 181 -22.21 -0.43 3.98
N GLN A 182 -22.29 -0.78 5.27
CA GLN A 182 -23.58 -0.98 5.95
C GLN A 182 -24.39 0.31 6.12
N VAL A 183 -23.74 1.42 6.49
CA VAL A 183 -24.42 2.73 6.64
C VAL A 183 -24.84 3.28 5.29
N SER A 184 -24.11 2.94 4.23
CA SER A 184 -24.50 3.20 2.84
C SER A 184 -25.48 2.16 2.31
N GLY A 185 -26.24 1.49 3.20
CA GLY A 185 -27.27 0.50 2.86
C GLY A 185 -28.10 0.96 1.66
N PRO A 186 -28.63 0.02 0.86
CA PRO A 186 -28.74 0.08 -0.59
C PRO A 186 -29.33 1.39 -1.12
N ASP A 187 -28.53 2.45 -1.10
CA ASP A 187 -28.77 3.65 -1.87
C ASP A 187 -28.62 3.33 -3.36
N THR A 188 -28.25 2.09 -3.73
CA THR A 188 -28.51 1.56 -5.06
C THR A 188 -29.97 1.69 -5.44
N GLN A 189 -30.95 1.50 -4.55
CA GLN A 189 -32.36 1.72 -4.90
C GLN A 189 -32.69 3.20 -5.03
N THR A 190 -32.22 4.06 -4.13
CA THR A 190 -32.41 5.51 -4.23
C THR A 190 -31.69 6.12 -5.45
N GLU A 191 -30.52 5.60 -5.80
CA GLU A 191 -29.71 6.01 -6.95
C GLU A 191 -30.29 5.44 -8.26
N ILE A 192 -30.77 4.17 -8.27
CA ILE A 192 -31.56 3.61 -9.38
C ILE A 192 -32.84 4.43 -9.56
N GLN A 193 -33.51 4.82 -8.48
CA GLN A 193 -34.72 5.64 -8.53
C GLN A 193 -34.43 7.05 -9.03
N ARG A 194 -33.34 7.68 -8.57
CA ARG A 194 -32.88 8.97 -9.12
C ARG A 194 -32.49 8.89 -10.60
N GLN A 195 -31.84 7.80 -11.01
CA GLN A 195 -31.50 7.56 -12.42
C GLN A 195 -32.76 7.33 -13.26
N ALA A 196 -33.73 6.56 -12.77
CA ALA A 196 -35.02 6.33 -13.41
C ALA A 196 -35.84 7.64 -13.51
N GLU A 197 -35.86 8.46 -12.47
CA GLU A 197 -36.50 9.78 -12.48
C GLU A 197 -35.82 10.74 -13.45
N SER A 198 -34.49 10.69 -13.55
CA SER A 198 -33.73 11.49 -14.52
C SER A 198 -34.01 11.07 -15.96
N LEU A 199 -34.11 9.77 -16.23
CA LEU A 199 -34.50 9.23 -17.55
C LEU A 199 -35.97 9.56 -17.89
N SER A 200 -36.87 9.47 -16.93
CA SER A 200 -38.28 9.87 -17.09
C SER A 200 -38.41 11.36 -17.42
N LYS A 201 -37.64 12.23 -16.76
CA LYS A 201 -37.58 13.67 -17.09
C LYS A 201 -37.03 13.92 -18.50
N LEU A 202 -36.02 13.17 -18.95
CA LEU A 202 -35.51 13.30 -20.32
C LEU A 202 -36.56 12.89 -21.36
N ASN A 203 -37.27 11.79 -21.13
CA ASN A 203 -38.37 11.37 -22.02
C ASN A 203 -39.55 12.35 -22.02
N SER A 204 -39.78 13.09 -20.92
CA SER A 204 -40.76 14.18 -20.88
C SER A 204 -40.35 15.41 -21.69
N ILE A 205 -39.06 15.63 -21.94
CA ILE A 205 -38.54 16.77 -22.71
C ILE A 205 -38.55 16.45 -24.21
N TYR A 206 -38.36 15.19 -24.58
CA TYR A 206 -38.43 14.73 -25.97
C TYR A 206 -39.81 14.13 -26.26
N SER A 207 -40.74 14.96 -26.73
CA SER A 207 -42.03 14.47 -27.22
C SER A 207 -41.80 13.59 -28.46
N PRO A 208 -42.27 12.32 -28.50
CA PRO A 208 -42.03 11.40 -29.61
C PRO A 208 -42.55 11.90 -30.97
N GLU A 209 -43.40 12.91 -30.99
CA GLU A 209 -44.03 13.43 -32.21
C GLU A 209 -43.16 14.35 -33.07
N GLN A 210 -41.94 14.71 -32.64
CA GLN A 210 -41.09 15.65 -33.41
C GLN A 210 -39.78 15.06 -33.94
N ILE A 211 -39.48 13.78 -33.67
CA ILE A 211 -38.36 13.13 -34.32
C ILE A 211 -38.89 12.51 -35.62
N GLN A 212 -38.96 13.33 -36.68
CA GLN A 212 -38.80 12.79 -38.03
C GLN A 212 -37.40 12.21 -38.09
N LEU A 213 -37.28 10.94 -37.69
CA LEU A 213 -36.09 10.16 -38.03
C LEU A 213 -35.98 10.29 -39.55
N PRO A 214 -34.84 10.75 -40.09
CA PRO A 214 -34.63 10.65 -41.51
C PRO A 214 -34.89 9.19 -41.86
N VAL A 215 -35.81 8.96 -42.80
CA VAL A 215 -36.00 7.66 -43.40
C VAL A 215 -34.66 7.36 -44.04
N PHE A 216 -33.78 6.69 -43.31
CA PHE A 216 -32.61 6.06 -43.87
C PHE A 216 -33.21 5.00 -44.78
N SER A 217 -33.34 5.36 -46.06
CA SER A 217 -33.55 4.43 -47.15
C SER A 217 -32.64 3.24 -46.88
N GLU A 218 -33.27 2.08 -46.73
CA GLU A 218 -32.69 0.76 -46.47
C GLU A 218 -31.17 0.78 -46.67
N ILE A 219 -30.42 0.95 -45.57
CA ILE A 219 -28.99 0.68 -45.63
C ILE A 219 -28.93 -0.81 -45.89
N ASP A 220 -28.58 -1.17 -47.11
CA ASP A 220 -28.50 -2.55 -47.54
C ASP A 220 -27.50 -3.25 -46.61
N ILE A 221 -28.01 -4.15 -45.79
CA ILE A 221 -27.19 -4.92 -44.84
C ILE A 221 -26.10 -5.66 -45.61
N ALA A 222 -26.32 -5.95 -46.91
CA ALA A 222 -25.31 -6.51 -47.80
C ALA A 222 -24.07 -5.60 -47.93
N ASP A 223 -24.23 -4.27 -48.02
CA ASP A 223 -23.12 -3.33 -48.17
C ASP A 223 -22.30 -3.21 -46.88
N ILE A 224 -22.95 -3.23 -45.72
CA ILE A 224 -22.24 -3.24 -44.43
C ILE A 224 -21.45 -4.54 -44.26
N VAL A 225 -22.04 -5.69 -44.62
CA VAL A 225 -21.38 -6.99 -44.52
C VAL A 225 -20.22 -7.11 -45.51
N ALA A 226 -20.36 -6.55 -46.71
CA ALA A 226 -19.26 -6.49 -47.69
C ALA A 226 -18.10 -5.63 -47.18
N HIS A 227 -18.39 -4.44 -46.64
CA HIS A 227 -17.36 -3.53 -46.13
C HIS A 227 -16.62 -4.11 -44.91
N LEU A 228 -17.32 -4.84 -44.03
CA LEU A 228 -16.69 -5.52 -42.90
C LEU A 228 -15.83 -6.72 -43.30
N LYS A 229 -16.13 -7.40 -44.41
CA LYS A 229 -15.31 -8.50 -44.93
C LYS A 229 -13.99 -8.01 -45.52
N ASP A 230 -14.00 -6.87 -46.20
CA ASP A 230 -12.78 -6.26 -46.77
C ASP A 230 -11.82 -5.73 -45.70
N MET A 231 -12.30 -5.43 -44.49
CA MET A 231 -11.45 -4.97 -43.38
C MET A 231 -10.73 -6.10 -42.61
N VAL A 232 -11.08 -7.37 -42.86
CA VAL A 232 -10.54 -8.52 -42.11
C VAL A 232 -9.53 -9.34 -42.93
N MET A 233 -9.27 -8.96 -44.19
CA MET A 233 -8.14 -9.48 -44.99
C MET A 233 -7.01 -8.46 -45.10
#